data_AF-A0A060XZZ7-F1
#
_entry.id   AF-A0A060XZZ7-F1
#
_cell.length_a   1.000
_cell.length_b   1.000
_cell.length_c   1.000
_cell.angle_alpha   90.00
_cell.angle_beta   90.00
_cell.angle_gamma   90.00
#
_symmetry.space_group_name_H-M   'P 1'
#
loop_
_entity.id
_entity.type
_entity.pdbx_description
1 polymer ?
#
loop_
_entity_poly.entity_id
_entity_poly.type
_entity_poly.pdbx_seq_one_letter_code
_entity_poly.pdbx_strand_id
1 'polypeptide(L)' 'MMEIEDGKPLHERRFDAAVKVIQSLPPDGSFQPSNDMMLKFYSYYKQSTLGPCNTPRPGFWDPMGKVKW' A
#
# COMPACT_ATOMS: atom_id res chain seq x y z
N MET A 1 28.72 2.04 -4.66
CA MET A 1 28.20 1.31 -5.83
C MET A 1 26.97 0.55 -5.34
N MET A 2 25.75 0.99 -5.65
CA MET A 2 24.57 0.18 -5.34
C MET A 2 24.55 -0.96 -6.35
N GLU A 3 24.57 -2.20 -5.88
CA GLU A 3 24.48 -3.38 -6.73
C GLU A 3 23.14 -3.36 -7.47
N ILE A 4 23.22 -3.11 -8.78
CA ILE A 4 22.09 -3.12 -9.70
C ILE A 4 21.96 -4.56 -10.20
N GLU A 5 21.23 -5.39 -9.47
CA GLU A 5 20.54 -6.52 -10.08
C GLU A 5 19.14 -6.01 -10.49
N ASP A 6 18.82 -6.09 -11.79
CA ASP A 6 17.54 -5.72 -12.44
C ASP A 6 17.26 -4.25 -12.80
N GLY A 7 18.22 -3.33 -12.73
CA GLY A 7 18.01 -1.94 -13.17
C GLY A 7 17.09 -1.10 -12.27
N LYS A 8 16.50 -1.70 -11.24
CA LYS A 8 15.63 -1.06 -10.25
C LYS A 8 16.37 -0.81 -8.93
N PRO A 9 16.14 0.31 -8.25
CA PRO A 9 16.73 0.57 -6.95
C PRO A 9 16.21 -0.43 -5.90
N LEU A 10 17.06 -0.76 -4.92
CA LEU A 10 16.78 -1.76 -3.88
C LEU A 10 15.43 -1.55 -3.15
N HIS A 11 15.06 -0.29 -2.90
CA HIS A 11 13.82 0.04 -2.19
C HIS A 11 12.59 -0.31 -3.03
N GLU A 12 12.64 -0.15 -4.36
CA GLU A 12 11.55 -0.51 -5.26
C GLU A 12 11.38 -2.03 -5.30
N ARG A 13 12.49 -2.79 -5.37
CA ARG A 13 12.45 -4.27 -5.31
C ARG A 13 11.81 -4.77 -4.02
N ARG A 14 12.16 -4.15 -2.88
CA ARG A 14 11.57 -4.48 -1.56
C ARG A 14 10.10 -4.12 -1.49
N PHE A 15 9.71 -2.98 -2.05
CA PHE A 15 8.32 -2.55 -2.13
C PHE A 15 7.49 -3.53 -2.97
N ASP A 16 7.94 -3.85 -4.18
CA ASP A 16 7.27 -4.79 -5.09
C ASP A 16 7.09 -6.17 -4.43
N ALA A 17 8.11 -6.65 -3.73
CA ALA A 17 8.04 -7.91 -2.98
C ALA A 17 7.02 -7.84 -1.83
N ALA A 18 7.04 -6.76 -1.04
CA ALA A 18 6.11 -6.57 0.08
C ALA A 18 4.64 -6.48 -0.40
N VAL A 19 4.38 -5.77 -1.50
CA VAL A 19 3.04 -5.67 -2.10
C VAL A 19 2.53 -7.06 -2.50
N LYS A 20 3.37 -7.88 -3.15
CA LYS A 20 3.01 -9.26 -3.53
C LYS A 20 2.66 -10.13 -2.31
N VAL A 21 3.44 -10.00 -1.22
CA VAL A 21 3.16 -10.74 0.02
C VAL A 21 1.81 -10.34 0.61
N ILE A 22 1.53 -9.04 0.73
CA ILE A 22 0.26 -8.57 1.30
C ILE A 22 -0.94 -8.98 0.42
N GLN A 23 -0.78 -8.96 -0.91
CA GLN A 23 -1.82 -9.37 -1.85
C GLN A 23 -2.07 -10.88 -1.87
N SER A 24 -1.06 -11.69 -1.56
CA SER A 24 -1.20 -13.15 -1.51
C SER A 24 -1.69 -13.69 -0.17
N LEU A 25 -1.84 -12.83 0.86
CA LEU A 25 -2.37 -13.23 2.15
C LEU A 25 -3.82 -13.71 2.00
N PRO A 26 -4.14 -14.95 2.45
CA PRO A 26 -5.51 -15.41 2.45
C PRO A 26 -6.35 -14.64 3.48
N PRO A 27 -7.63 -14.37 3.20
CA PRO A 27 -8.53 -13.66 4.12
C PRO A 27 -8.68 -14.40 5.46
N ASP A 28 -8.63 -15.74 5.45
CA ASP A 28 -8.76 -16.61 6.62
C ASP A 28 -7.40 -17.12 7.14
N GLY A 29 -6.32 -16.38 6.87
CA GLY A 29 -4.96 -16.76 7.26
C GLY A 29 -4.64 -16.58 8.75
N SER A 30 -3.56 -17.23 9.20
CA SER A 30 -3.00 -17.06 10.55
C SER A 30 -2.56 -15.63 10.87
N PHE A 31 -2.39 -14.78 9.85
CA PHE A 31 -2.02 -13.39 9.99
C PHE A 31 -3.07 -12.51 9.31
N GLN A 32 -3.92 -11.87 10.12
CA GLN A 32 -4.86 -10.85 9.67
C GLN A 32 -4.36 -9.49 10.16
N PRO A 33 -3.88 -8.60 9.27
CA PRO A 33 -3.56 -7.24 9.66
C PRO A 33 -4.82 -6.53 10.14
N SER A 34 -4.70 -5.73 11.21
CA SER A 34 -5.80 -4.91 11.68
C SER A 34 -6.24 -3.89 10.62
N ASN A 35 -7.47 -3.38 10.73
CA ASN A 35 -7.96 -2.33 9.82
C ASN A 35 -7.01 -1.13 9.75
N ASP A 36 -6.43 -0.71 10.88
CA ASP A 36 -5.45 0.38 10.92
C ASP A 36 -4.16 0.07 10.17
N MET A 37 -3.68 -1.18 10.24
CA MET A 37 -2.51 -1.62 9.45
C MET A 37 -2.85 -1.65 7.96
N MET A 38 -4.03 -2.13 7.58
CA MET A 38 -4.47 -2.12 6.19
C MET A 38 -4.59 -0.69 5.64
N LEU A 39 -5.11 0.25 6.42
CA LEU A 39 -5.19 1.66 6.03
C LEU A 39 -3.79 2.28 5.83
N LYS A 40 -2.82 1.94 6.70
CA LYS A 40 -1.42 2.37 6.52
C LYS A 40 -0.79 1.77 5.26
N PHE A 41 -1.01 0.47 4.99
CA PHE A 41 -0.53 -0.14 3.76
C PHE A 41 -1.15 0.52 2.52
N TYR A 42 -2.44 0.83 2.57
CA TYR A 42 -3.15 1.53 1.51
C TYR A 42 -2.55 2.93 1.26
N SER A 43 -2.33 3.74 2.30
CA SER A 43 -1.79 5.09 2.13
C SER A 43 -0.40 5.09 1.51
N TYR A 44 0.52 4.24 2.01
CA TYR A 44 1.86 4.11 1.43
C TYR A 44 1.83 3.56 0.02
N TYR A 45 0.98 2.56 -0.26
CA TYR A 45 0.84 2.02 -1.61
C TYR A 45 0.40 3.10 -2.60
N LYS A 46 -0.62 3.90 -2.24
CA LYS A 46 -1.11 4.99 -3.10
C LYS A 46 -0.06 6.08 -3.29
N GLN A 47 0.69 6.42 -2.24
CA GLN A 47 1.75 7.41 -2.32
C GLN A 47 2.92 6.96 -3.20
N SER A 48 3.33 5.69 -3.10
CA SER A 48 4.43 5.14 -3.90
C SER A 48 4.04 4.89 -5.37
N THR A 49 2.77 4.67 -5.67
CA THR A 49 2.31 4.37 -7.04
C THR A 49 1.77 5.58 -7.79
N LEU A 50 1.06 6.47 -7.11
CA LEU A 50 0.36 7.60 -7.72
C LEU A 50 0.89 8.96 -7.24
N GLY A 51 1.77 8.98 -6.23
CA GLY A 51 2.26 10.22 -5.64
C GLY A 51 1.24 10.86 -4.69
N PRO A 52 1.32 12.20 -4.50
CA PRO A 52 0.43 12.94 -3.61
C PRO A 52 -1.06 12.75 -3.94
N CYS A 53 -1.91 12.74 -2.92
CA CYS A 53 -3.36 12.63 -3.09
C CYS A 53 -3.91 13.87 -3.82
N ASN A 54 -4.45 13.67 -5.03
CA ASN A 54 -5.02 14.72 -5.87
C ASN A 54 -6.56 14.70 -5.90
N THR A 55 -7.20 13.77 -5.19
CA THR A 55 -8.66 13.68 -5.13
C THR A 55 -9.21 14.59 -4.03
N PRO A 56 -10.40 15.19 -4.19
CA PRO A 56 -11.06 15.91 -3.12
C PRO A 56 -11.52 14.94 -2.02
N ARG A 57 -11.61 15.44 -0.78
CA ARG A 57 -12.06 14.66 0.37
C ARG A 57 -13.49 14.12 0.12
N PRO A 58 -13.73 12.82 0.29
CA PRO A 58 -15.05 12.22 0.15
C PRO A 58 -16.07 12.84 1.11
N GLY A 59 -17.33 12.89 0.66
CA GLY A 59 -18.45 13.37 1.46
C GLY A 59 -18.73 12.50 2.67
N PHE A 60 -19.48 13.03 3.64
CA PHE A 60 -19.76 12.33 4.90
C PHE A 60 -20.54 11.02 4.73
N TRP A 61 -21.23 10.83 3.60
CA TRP A 61 -21.99 9.62 3.26
C TRP A 61 -21.12 8.44 2.85
N ASP A 62 -19.82 8.65 2.59
CA ASP A 62 -18.85 7.60 2.27
C ASP A 62 -17.79 7.48 3.39
N PRO A 63 -18.11 6.79 4.49
CA PRO A 63 -17.17 6.61 5.59
C PRO A 63 -15.94 5.79 5.17
N MET A 64 -16.08 4.86 4.22
CA MET A 64 -14.96 4.01 3.78
C MET A 64 -14.02 4.79 2.86
N GLY A 65 -14.55 5.60 1.95
CA GLY A 65 -13.74 6.52 1.15
C GLY A 65 -13.03 7.53 2.03
N LYS A 66 -13.71 8.07 3.05
CA LYS A 66 -13.14 9.05 3.97
C LYS A 66 -11.93 8.54 4.77
N VAL A 67 -11.91 7.25 5.14
CA VAL A 67 -10.74 6.66 5.85
C VAL A 67 -9.61 6.28 4.91
N LYS A 68 -9.90 6.07 3.62
CA LYS A 68 -8.90 5.75 2.59
C LYS A 68 -8.26 7.00 1.99
N TRP A 69 -9.00 8.10 1.90
CA TRP A 69 -8.54 9.37 1.37
C TRP A 69 -7.40 9.96 2.19
#